data_AF-A0A167W7R5-F1
#
_entry.id   AF-A0A167W7R5-F1
#
_cell.length_a   1.000
_cell.length_b   1.000
_cell.length_c   1.000
_cell.angle_alpha   90.00
_cell.angle_beta   90.00
_cell.angle_gamma   90.00
#
_symmetry.space_group_name_H-M   'P 1'
#
loop_
_entity.id
_entity.type
_entity.pdbx_description
1 polymer ?
#
loop_
_entity_poly.entity_id
_entity_poly.type
_entity_poly.pdbx_seq_one_letter_code
_entity_poly.pdbx_strand_id
1 'polypeptide(L)'
;MAHQAHNIPWTVLSSHLKPVFTSKPHVPANFYLRFQPQQAKQLNYFLAKFAANIESHTTTERAKLADEYLPPAHPDELLISDEAARRITPVLLQLRQHMWRSSPLFGETYCPSPQVASGAVLCQHNGNGDGDVDAGGEEKDGDDDGDDDGYSRRRDDVNRREFGCGCVLPLRHRKAAFFTVKVRHENRWPDDEAALLEQWKVGIVKALLLCGEMDAVLRACAADQGPDLADWKETWYRAMDDEVGWGSVFSLALDAYLTLNIAHLFPSTWDPASGRTPAHDYRNTQLYQGTVYDVTSNICGTDIAGLPHRRFFGIAAHESLWSPDWPREVFSRQGLPTATVPFPVFMGVKSRYMALDQEHGEVENAKNNKDREKRILAPGLEVINIVGRMLYSKGLPLELIRMVLVYADLEPRGRLLSMPTNPLHKDNRVELSKYLGYCWQLFVRCNVMAKALGMDIDWHYEIMTILTKRLGTAGRRRWWEHEYDEETGQASYVIL
;
A
#
# COMPACT_ATOMS: atom_id res chain seq x y z
N MET A 1 -25.34 4.54 4.29
CA MET A 1 -25.80 4.24 2.92
C MET A 1 -24.58 3.92 2.10
N ALA A 2 -24.70 3.07 1.07
CA ALA A 2 -23.61 2.84 0.13
C ALA A 2 -23.23 4.17 -0.55
N HIS A 3 -21.93 4.39 -0.76
CA HIS A 3 -21.43 5.57 -1.42
C HIS A 3 -21.87 5.58 -2.90
N GLN A 4 -22.15 6.76 -3.46
CA GLN A 4 -22.67 6.92 -4.83
C GLN A 4 -23.96 6.12 -5.13
N ALA A 5 -24.85 5.93 -4.13
CA ALA A 5 -26.06 5.11 -4.29
C ALA A 5 -27.06 5.55 -5.36
N HIS A 6 -26.97 6.81 -5.83
CA HIS A 6 -27.80 7.32 -6.92
C HIS A 6 -27.17 7.10 -8.30
N ASN A 7 -25.86 6.86 -8.38
CA ASN A 7 -25.12 6.68 -9.65
C ASN A 7 -24.72 5.22 -9.91
N ILE A 8 -24.55 4.42 -8.85
CA ILE A 8 -24.15 3.03 -8.94
C ILE A 8 -25.35 2.14 -8.56
N PRO A 9 -25.73 1.16 -9.40
CA PRO A 9 -26.90 0.32 -9.17
C PRO A 9 -26.60 -0.78 -8.14
N TRP A 10 -26.25 -0.40 -6.91
CA TRP A 10 -25.94 -1.35 -5.84
C TRP A 10 -27.07 -2.32 -5.52
N THR A 11 -28.32 -1.91 -5.71
CA THR A 11 -29.49 -2.78 -5.54
C THR A 11 -29.46 -3.97 -6.51
N VAL A 12 -29.00 -3.75 -7.75
CA VAL A 12 -28.81 -4.80 -8.76
C VAL A 12 -27.73 -5.80 -8.31
N LEU A 13 -26.62 -5.32 -7.77
CA LEU A 13 -25.60 -6.22 -7.22
C LEU A 13 -26.14 -7.02 -6.02
N SER A 14 -26.78 -6.34 -5.06
CA SER A 14 -27.25 -6.98 -3.83
C SER A 14 -28.35 -8.01 -4.04
N SER A 15 -29.21 -7.85 -5.06
CA SER A 15 -30.28 -8.81 -5.37
C SER A 15 -29.73 -10.18 -5.78
N HIS A 16 -28.51 -10.21 -6.32
CA HIS A 16 -27.81 -11.44 -6.72
C HIS A 16 -26.89 -12.02 -5.67
N LEU A 17 -26.70 -11.33 -4.55
CA LEU A 17 -25.84 -11.78 -3.47
C LEU A 17 -26.66 -12.27 -2.27
N LYS A 18 -26.08 -13.21 -1.52
CA LYS A 18 -26.57 -13.61 -0.22
C LYS A 18 -25.40 -13.81 0.75
N PRO A 19 -25.45 -13.26 1.96
CA PRO A 19 -24.52 -13.65 3.00
C PRO A 19 -24.81 -15.09 3.44
N VAL A 20 -23.77 -15.89 3.59
CA VAL A 20 -23.84 -17.26 4.10
C VAL A 20 -22.89 -17.36 5.28
N PHE A 21 -23.44 -17.69 6.45
CA PHE A 21 -22.70 -17.99 7.66
C PHE A 21 -23.01 -19.44 8.02
N THR A 22 -21.98 -20.26 8.15
CA THR A 22 -22.14 -21.71 8.34
C THR A 22 -21.10 -22.21 9.32
N SER A 23 -21.51 -23.16 10.16
CA SER A 23 -20.61 -23.89 11.05
C SER A 23 -19.82 -24.99 10.33
N LYS A 24 -20.14 -25.26 9.05
CA LYS A 24 -19.46 -26.29 8.25
C LYS A 24 -18.03 -25.86 7.91
N PRO A 25 -17.00 -26.68 8.18
CA PRO A 25 -15.59 -26.30 7.98
C PRO A 25 -15.20 -25.95 6.54
N HIS A 26 -15.90 -26.52 5.56
CA HIS A 26 -15.51 -26.43 4.13
C HIS A 26 -16.23 -25.33 3.35
N VAL A 27 -17.10 -24.55 3.99
CA VAL A 27 -17.79 -23.42 3.35
C VAL A 27 -17.47 -22.19 4.19
N PRO A 28 -16.58 -21.29 3.73
CA PRO A 28 -16.25 -20.11 4.50
C PRO A 28 -17.48 -19.22 4.65
N ALA A 29 -17.58 -18.50 5.77
CA ALA A 29 -18.57 -17.43 5.86
C ALA A 29 -18.24 -16.38 4.79
N ASN A 30 -19.17 -16.09 3.88
CA ASN A 30 -18.94 -15.13 2.81
C ASN A 30 -20.24 -14.66 2.12
N PHE A 31 -20.11 -13.73 1.17
CA PHE A 31 -21.17 -13.36 0.24
C PHE A 31 -21.09 -14.23 -1.01
N TYR A 32 -22.19 -14.90 -1.34
CA TYR A 32 -22.28 -15.84 -2.46
C TYR A 32 -23.29 -15.37 -3.49
N LEU A 33 -23.00 -15.65 -4.76
CA LEU A 33 -23.97 -15.45 -5.83
C LEU A 33 -25.15 -16.42 -5.71
N ARG A 34 -26.33 -15.93 -6.11
CA ARG A 34 -27.59 -16.69 -6.06
C ARG A 34 -27.82 -17.57 -7.29
N PHE A 35 -27.13 -17.29 -8.40
CA PHE A 35 -27.34 -17.93 -9.72
C PHE A 35 -28.79 -17.79 -10.20
N GLN A 36 -29.32 -16.58 -10.13
CA GLN A 36 -30.68 -16.27 -10.61
C GLN A 36 -30.72 -16.13 -12.14
N PRO A 37 -31.91 -16.28 -12.77
CA PRO A 37 -32.08 -15.93 -14.17
C PRO A 37 -31.63 -14.49 -14.44
N GLN A 38 -30.97 -14.25 -15.57
CA GLN A 38 -30.44 -12.94 -15.99
C GLN A 38 -29.31 -12.36 -15.13
N GLN A 39 -28.78 -13.11 -14.15
CA GLN A 39 -27.71 -12.63 -13.27
C GLN A 39 -26.50 -12.13 -14.06
N ALA A 40 -26.04 -12.86 -15.08
CA ALA A 40 -24.91 -12.42 -15.92
C ALA A 40 -25.16 -11.06 -16.58
N LYS A 41 -26.34 -10.87 -17.19
CA LYS A 41 -26.74 -9.61 -17.83
C LYS A 41 -26.81 -8.46 -16.81
N GLN A 42 -27.38 -8.71 -15.64
CA GLN A 42 -27.56 -7.70 -14.59
C GLN A 42 -26.25 -7.33 -13.89
N LEU A 43 -25.34 -8.29 -13.69
CA LEU A 43 -23.99 -8.02 -13.22
C LEU A 43 -23.18 -7.23 -14.25
N ASN A 44 -23.24 -7.59 -15.54
CA ASN A 44 -22.62 -6.79 -16.61
C ASN A 44 -23.16 -5.36 -16.67
N TYR A 45 -24.47 -5.18 -16.49
CA TYR A 45 -25.06 -3.85 -16.35
C TYR A 45 -24.50 -3.07 -15.16
N PHE A 46 -24.34 -3.72 -14.00
CA PHE A 46 -23.72 -3.11 -12.82
C PHE A 46 -22.28 -2.66 -13.13
N LEU A 47 -21.46 -3.53 -13.73
CA LEU A 47 -20.07 -3.22 -14.08
C LEU A 47 -19.98 -2.03 -15.04
N ALA A 48 -20.77 -2.05 -16.12
CA ALA A 48 -20.80 -0.97 -17.10
C ALA A 48 -21.22 0.37 -16.48
N LYS A 49 -22.22 0.36 -15.58
CA LYS A 49 -22.63 1.59 -14.87
C LYS A 49 -21.60 2.08 -13.87
N PHE A 50 -20.90 1.17 -13.20
CA PHE A 50 -19.81 1.53 -12.30
C PHE A 50 -18.66 2.19 -13.06
N ALA A 51 -18.18 1.55 -14.13
CA ALA A 51 -17.12 2.07 -14.99
C ALA A 51 -17.49 3.44 -15.61
N ALA A 52 -18.70 3.57 -16.16
CA ALA A 52 -19.19 4.83 -16.69
C ALA A 52 -19.25 5.95 -15.63
N ASN A 53 -19.54 5.60 -14.37
CA ASN A 53 -19.52 6.59 -13.28
C ASN A 53 -18.11 7.04 -12.93
N ILE A 54 -17.11 6.15 -13.03
CA ILE A 54 -15.68 6.53 -12.90
C ILE A 54 -15.31 7.49 -14.03
N GLU A 55 -15.66 7.20 -15.28
CA GLU A 55 -15.37 8.05 -16.44
C GLU A 55 -16.01 9.44 -16.32
N SER A 56 -17.27 9.51 -15.88
CA SER A 56 -17.95 10.79 -15.65
C SER A 56 -17.26 11.63 -14.58
N HIS A 57 -16.82 11.00 -13.48
CA HIS A 57 -16.07 11.71 -12.43
C HIS A 57 -14.65 12.04 -12.86
N THR A 58 -14.03 11.22 -13.71
CA THR A 58 -12.71 11.47 -14.32
C THR A 58 -12.75 12.73 -15.16
N THR A 59 -13.77 12.86 -16.01
CA THR A 59 -13.99 14.09 -16.81
C THR A 59 -14.18 15.31 -15.90
N THR A 60 -14.99 15.16 -14.87
CA THR A 60 -15.27 16.25 -13.91
C THR A 60 -14.02 16.64 -13.13
N GLU A 61 -13.19 15.68 -12.72
CA GLU A 61 -11.94 15.94 -12.00
C GLU A 61 -10.91 16.59 -12.92
N ARG A 62 -10.78 16.11 -14.16
CA ARG A 62 -9.87 16.69 -15.16
C ARG A 62 -10.22 18.15 -15.49
N ALA A 63 -11.51 18.50 -15.51
CA ALA A 63 -11.98 19.86 -15.77
C ALA A 63 -11.67 20.87 -14.66
N LYS A 64 -11.26 20.43 -13.46
CA LYS A 64 -10.80 21.30 -12.37
C LYS A 64 -9.33 21.72 -12.53
N LEU A 65 -8.61 21.04 -13.41
CA LEU A 65 -7.17 21.17 -13.64
C LEU A 65 -6.93 21.97 -14.93
N ALA A 66 -5.71 22.46 -15.14
CA ALA A 66 -5.38 23.25 -16.34
C ALA A 66 -5.68 22.46 -17.63
N ASP A 67 -6.27 23.10 -18.64
CA ASP A 67 -6.69 22.41 -19.88
C ASP A 67 -5.51 21.71 -20.59
N GLU A 68 -4.33 22.31 -20.52
CA GLU A 68 -3.10 21.80 -21.11
C GLU A 68 -1.95 21.87 -20.10
N TYR A 69 -1.11 20.83 -20.11
CA TYR A 69 0.14 20.79 -19.36
C TYR A 69 1.28 20.66 -20.36
N LEU A 70 2.17 21.65 -20.35
CA LEU A 70 3.34 21.64 -21.22
C LEU A 70 4.46 20.79 -20.61
N PRO A 71 5.27 20.12 -21.45
CA PRO A 71 6.51 19.51 -21.01
C PRO A 71 7.39 20.52 -20.25
N PRO A 72 8.15 20.10 -19.25
CA PRO A 72 9.13 20.96 -18.59
C PRO A 72 10.10 21.54 -19.61
N ALA A 73 10.32 22.86 -19.55
CA ALA A 73 11.17 23.58 -20.50
C ALA A 73 12.66 23.28 -20.29
N HIS A 74 13.06 22.90 -19.08
CA HIS A 74 14.43 22.55 -18.74
C HIS A 74 14.48 21.43 -17.68
N PRO A 75 15.51 20.55 -17.68
CA PRO A 75 15.66 19.49 -16.68
C PRO A 75 15.65 19.97 -15.22
N ASP A 76 16.13 21.18 -14.95
CA ASP A 76 16.13 21.78 -13.60
C ASP A 76 14.79 22.35 -13.13
N GLU A 77 13.78 22.38 -14.01
CA GLU A 77 12.47 22.91 -13.66
C GLU A 77 11.81 22.07 -12.55
N LEU A 78 11.21 22.76 -11.57
CA LEU A 78 10.50 22.09 -10.48
C LEU A 78 9.17 21.53 -10.97
N LEU A 79 9.05 20.21 -10.95
CA LEU A 79 7.80 19.48 -11.12
C LEU A 79 6.99 19.48 -9.82
N ILE A 80 7.67 19.25 -8.69
CA ILE A 80 7.05 19.20 -7.38
C ILE A 80 7.30 20.54 -6.70
N SER A 81 6.25 21.36 -6.58
CA SER A 81 6.29 22.65 -5.88
C SER A 81 6.62 22.49 -4.40
N ASP A 82 6.99 23.58 -3.73
CA ASP A 82 7.30 23.54 -2.30
C ASP A 82 6.09 23.08 -1.48
N GLU A 83 4.90 23.52 -1.88
CA GLU A 83 3.66 23.15 -1.22
C GLU A 83 3.34 21.66 -1.39
N ALA A 84 3.45 21.15 -2.62
CA ALA A 84 3.28 19.72 -2.90
C ALA A 84 4.30 18.87 -2.12
N ALA A 85 5.57 19.31 -2.09
CA ALA A 85 6.63 18.64 -1.36
C ALA A 85 6.33 18.54 0.15
N ARG A 86 5.84 19.63 0.78
CA ARG A 86 5.43 19.60 2.19
C ARG A 86 4.30 18.60 2.45
N ARG A 87 3.33 18.52 1.54
CA ARG A 87 2.17 17.61 1.68
C ARG A 87 2.53 16.15 1.54
N ILE A 88 3.43 15.78 0.62
CA ILE A 88 3.82 14.38 0.41
C ILE A 88 4.94 13.92 1.35
N THR A 89 5.70 14.83 1.96
CA THR A 89 6.83 14.49 2.85
C THR A 89 6.47 13.52 3.99
N PRO A 90 5.34 13.66 4.71
CA PRO A 90 4.97 12.71 5.76
C PRO A 90 4.72 11.28 5.25
N VAL A 91 4.24 11.14 4.01
CA VAL A 91 4.03 9.83 3.36
C VAL A 91 5.38 9.25 2.94
N LEU A 92 6.23 10.06 2.31
CA LEU A 92 7.56 9.66 1.87
C LEU A 92 8.51 9.34 3.02
N LEU A 93 8.36 9.99 4.17
CA LEU A 93 9.15 9.69 5.37
C LEU A 93 8.92 8.24 5.81
N GLN A 94 7.68 7.74 5.74
CA GLN A 94 7.38 6.36 6.10
C GLN A 94 8.01 5.37 5.11
N LEU A 95 7.94 5.67 3.81
CA LEU A 95 8.64 4.89 2.78
C LEU A 95 10.14 4.84 3.04
N ARG A 96 10.74 6.00 3.31
CA ARG A 96 12.17 6.16 3.49
C ARG A 96 12.69 5.45 4.74
N GLN A 97 11.97 5.57 5.86
CA GLN A 97 12.26 4.81 7.09
C GLN A 97 12.25 3.30 6.86
N HIS A 98 11.40 2.82 5.96
CA HIS A 98 11.33 1.41 5.62
C HIS A 98 12.48 0.98 4.70
N MET A 99 12.73 1.71 3.61
CA MET A 99 13.84 1.41 2.69
C MET A 99 15.19 1.33 3.42
N TRP A 100 15.39 2.18 4.44
CA TRP A 100 16.57 2.14 5.31
C TRP A 100 16.67 0.90 6.20
N ARG A 101 15.55 0.33 6.64
CA ARG A 101 15.54 -0.84 7.52
C ARG A 101 15.68 -2.14 6.76
N SER A 102 15.14 -2.19 5.54
CA SER A 102 15.09 -3.41 4.75
C SER A 102 16.27 -3.61 3.82
N SER A 103 17.09 -2.59 3.61
CA SER A 103 18.21 -2.70 2.69
C SER A 103 19.56 -2.60 3.41
N PRO A 104 20.45 -3.61 3.27
CA PRO A 104 21.85 -3.48 3.66
C PRO A 104 22.61 -2.43 2.81
N LEU A 105 21.96 -1.78 1.84
CA LEU A 105 22.49 -0.67 1.02
C LEU A 105 22.56 0.65 1.81
N PHE A 106 21.76 0.82 2.86
CA PHE A 106 21.80 1.99 3.72
C PHE A 106 22.46 1.61 5.05
N GLY A 107 23.76 1.84 5.16
CA GLY A 107 24.50 1.58 6.40
C GLY A 107 23.85 2.24 7.63
N GLU A 108 24.09 1.68 8.81
CA GLU A 108 23.49 2.07 10.11
C GLU A 108 23.66 3.57 10.49
N THR A 109 24.44 4.34 9.72
CA THR A 109 24.91 5.68 10.06
C THR A 109 24.09 6.85 9.52
N TYR A 110 23.14 6.65 8.60
CA TYR A 110 22.40 7.76 7.95
C TYR A 110 20.91 7.80 8.31
N CYS A 111 20.62 8.16 9.56
CA CYS A 111 19.27 8.57 9.98
C CYS A 111 19.13 10.11 9.81
N PRO A 112 18.04 10.62 9.22
CA PRO A 112 17.84 12.05 9.01
C PRO A 112 17.80 12.73 10.35
N SER A 113 18.45 13.89 10.45
CA SER A 113 18.37 14.67 11.67
C SER A 113 16.89 14.94 12.01
N PRO A 114 16.50 14.91 13.30
CA PRO A 114 15.11 15.14 13.74
C PRO A 114 14.51 16.47 13.25
N GLN A 115 15.35 17.45 12.88
CA GLN A 115 14.91 18.74 12.36
C GLN A 115 14.28 18.61 10.96
N VAL A 116 14.78 17.69 10.13
CA VAL A 116 14.28 17.42 8.76
C VAL A 116 13.02 16.54 8.77
N ALA A 117 12.86 15.69 9.81
CA ALA A 117 11.68 14.84 9.98
C ALA A 117 10.39 15.62 10.28
N SER A 118 10.50 16.89 10.69
CA SER A 118 9.34 17.75 11.01
C SER A 118 8.58 18.27 9.78
N GLY A 119 9.13 18.13 8.57
CA GLY A 119 8.58 18.72 7.35
C GLY A 119 8.61 20.27 7.32
N ALA A 120 9.17 20.92 8.34
CA ALA A 120 9.17 22.38 8.48
C ALA A 120 10.15 23.08 7.52
N VAL A 121 11.22 22.39 7.09
CA VAL A 121 12.25 22.94 6.20
C VAL A 121 12.44 22.01 5.02
N LEU A 122 12.19 22.52 3.81
CA LEU A 122 12.44 21.78 2.56
C LEU A 122 13.93 21.74 2.28
N CYS A 123 14.40 20.59 1.79
CA CYS A 123 15.79 20.42 1.40
C CYS A 123 16.15 21.33 0.22
N GLN A 124 17.26 22.05 0.32
CA GLN A 124 17.84 22.87 -0.76
C GLN A 124 19.00 22.17 -1.49
N HIS A 125 19.49 21.03 -1.00
CA HIS A 125 20.63 20.31 -1.59
C HIS A 125 20.34 19.83 -3.02
N ASN A 126 21.19 20.23 -3.97
CA ASN A 126 21.07 19.92 -5.40
C ASN A 126 22.03 18.83 -5.89
N GLY A 127 22.86 18.26 -5.02
CA GLY A 127 23.82 17.21 -5.36
C GLY A 127 25.20 17.75 -5.70
N ASN A 128 25.92 18.17 -4.66
CA ASN A 128 27.34 18.00 -4.40
C ASN A 128 27.55 18.49 -2.96
N GLY A 129 28.48 17.91 -2.21
CA GLY A 129 28.57 18.09 -0.77
C GLY A 129 28.70 19.55 -0.34
N ASP A 130 27.60 20.15 0.14
CA ASP A 130 27.65 21.39 0.94
C ASP A 130 27.92 21.08 2.42
N GLY A 131 28.74 20.06 2.63
CA GLY A 131 29.32 19.68 3.90
C GLY A 131 30.74 19.26 3.63
N ASP A 132 31.64 20.24 3.53
CA ASP A 132 33.03 20.07 3.92
C ASP A 132 33.02 19.56 5.38
N VAL A 133 32.86 18.25 5.55
CA VAL A 133 33.40 17.59 6.73
C VAL A 133 34.82 17.27 6.32
N ASP A 134 35.75 18.11 6.79
CA ASP A 134 37.18 17.86 6.83
C ASP A 134 37.43 16.41 7.32
N ALA A 135 37.51 15.47 6.37
CA ALA A 135 38.18 14.21 6.58
C ALA A 135 39.64 14.44 6.19
N GLY A 136 40.36 15.19 7.03
CA GLY A 136 41.80 15.11 7.10
C GLY A 136 42.19 13.69 7.49
N GLY A 137 42.35 12.83 6.50
CA GLY A 137 42.87 11.47 6.62
C GLY A 137 43.96 11.30 5.60
N GLU A 138 45.20 11.25 6.08
CA GLU A 138 46.43 11.03 5.33
C GLU A 138 46.24 9.97 4.22
N GLU A 139 46.64 10.30 3.00
CA GLU A 139 46.93 9.33 1.95
C GLU A 139 47.97 8.35 2.48
N LYS A 140 47.52 7.18 2.93
CA LYS A 140 48.36 6.00 3.05
C LYS A 140 48.17 5.19 1.79
N ASP A 141 49.13 5.35 0.89
CA ASP A 141 49.48 4.37 -0.13
C ASP A 141 49.75 3.04 0.56
N GLY A 142 48.75 2.16 0.53
CA GLY A 142 48.83 0.79 0.98
C GLY A 142 48.23 -0.08 -0.12
N ASP A 143 49.13 -0.71 -0.88
CA ASP A 143 48.82 -1.82 -1.78
C ASP A 143 48.13 -2.92 -0.96
N ASP A 144 46.82 -3.08 -1.11
CA ASP A 144 46.08 -4.23 -0.60
C ASP A 144 45.29 -4.84 -1.76
N ASP A 145 45.84 -5.94 -2.28
CA ASP A 145 45.31 -6.81 -3.33
C ASP A 145 44.09 -7.61 -2.81
N GLY A 146 43.05 -6.90 -2.38
CA GLY A 146 41.73 -7.48 -2.10
C GLY A 146 40.85 -7.39 -3.35
N ASP A 147 40.19 -8.48 -3.70
CA ASP A 147 39.13 -8.58 -4.71
C ASP A 147 37.97 -7.59 -4.42
N ASP A 148 38.19 -6.30 -4.62
CA ASP A 148 37.19 -5.23 -4.59
C ASP A 148 36.45 -5.29 -5.94
N ASP A 149 35.47 -6.17 -6.00
CA ASP A 149 34.60 -6.28 -7.15
C ASP A 149 34.00 -4.90 -7.44
N GLY A 150 34.21 -4.34 -8.64
CA GLY A 150 33.78 -2.97 -8.98
C GLY A 150 32.28 -2.68 -8.79
N TYR A 151 31.50 -3.68 -8.40
CA TYR A 151 30.15 -3.61 -7.85
C TYR A 151 30.07 -2.81 -6.54
N SER A 152 30.99 -3.02 -5.58
CA SER A 152 30.97 -2.36 -4.27
C SER A 152 31.26 -0.84 -4.36
N ARG A 153 32.18 -0.41 -5.25
CA ARG A 153 32.45 1.02 -5.49
C ARG A 153 31.32 1.78 -6.20
N ARG A 154 30.64 1.17 -7.18
CA ARG A 154 29.49 1.82 -7.85
C ARG A 154 28.32 2.03 -6.88
N ARG A 155 28.17 1.10 -5.93
CA ARG A 155 27.12 1.08 -4.90
C ARG A 155 27.20 2.21 -3.86
N ASP A 156 28.42 2.56 -3.47
CA ASP A 156 28.63 3.69 -2.54
C ASP A 156 28.32 5.04 -3.19
N ASP A 157 28.51 5.12 -4.50
CA ASP A 157 28.43 6.35 -5.29
C ASP A 157 26.99 6.80 -5.51
N VAL A 158 26.05 5.92 -5.86
CA VAL A 158 24.63 6.30 -6.04
C VAL A 158 23.99 6.59 -4.70
N ASN A 159 24.27 5.82 -3.64
CA ASN A 159 23.73 6.11 -2.31
C ASN A 159 24.20 7.47 -1.78
N ARG A 160 25.50 7.79 -1.88
CA ARG A 160 26.01 9.12 -1.54
C ARG A 160 25.43 10.20 -2.43
N ARG A 161 25.38 9.97 -3.75
CA ARG A 161 24.80 10.93 -4.68
C ARG A 161 23.34 11.14 -4.35
N GLU A 162 22.46 10.14 -4.49
CA GLU A 162 21.00 10.21 -4.45
C GLU A 162 20.36 10.32 -3.05
N PHE A 163 21.02 9.81 -2.01
CA PHE A 163 20.45 9.77 -0.66
C PHE A 163 21.35 10.40 0.42
N GLY A 164 22.57 10.82 0.09
CA GLY A 164 23.59 11.28 1.04
C GLY A 164 23.22 12.51 1.88
N CYS A 165 22.28 13.37 1.46
CA CYS A 165 21.85 14.49 2.33
C CYS A 165 20.97 14.04 3.52
N GLY A 166 20.50 12.78 3.53
CA GLY A 166 19.58 12.27 4.54
C GLY A 166 18.15 12.80 4.43
N CYS A 167 17.91 13.89 3.71
CA CYS A 167 16.64 14.60 3.66
C CYS A 167 15.53 13.83 2.94
N VAL A 168 14.31 13.77 3.50
CA VAL A 168 13.19 12.93 2.99
C VAL A 168 12.94 13.06 1.50
N LEU A 169 12.84 14.29 1.00
CA LEU A 169 12.67 14.60 -0.42
C LEU A 169 13.66 15.73 -0.81
N PRO A 170 14.85 15.38 -1.33
CA PRO A 170 15.85 16.33 -1.81
C PRO A 170 15.34 17.21 -2.96
N LEU A 171 15.90 18.42 -3.14
CA LEU A 171 15.50 19.35 -4.19
C LEU A 171 15.61 18.72 -5.59
N ARG A 172 16.70 17.99 -5.85
CA ARG A 172 16.88 17.29 -7.13
C ARG A 172 15.79 16.27 -7.45
N HIS A 173 15.21 15.59 -6.46
CA HIS A 173 14.13 14.62 -6.65
C HIS A 173 12.79 15.28 -7.00
N ARG A 174 12.74 16.61 -6.94
CA ARG A 174 11.56 17.43 -7.28
C ARG A 174 11.64 18.03 -8.68
N LYS A 175 12.78 17.89 -9.35
CA LYS A 175 13.06 18.46 -10.67
C LYS A 175 12.68 17.51 -11.80
N ALA A 176 12.41 18.05 -12.98
CA ALA A 176 12.07 17.30 -14.17
C ALA A 176 13.12 16.23 -14.52
N ALA A 177 14.40 16.57 -14.42
CA ALA A 177 15.53 15.68 -14.69
C ALA A 177 15.43 14.34 -13.96
N PHE A 178 14.93 14.36 -12.72
CA PHE A 178 14.85 13.15 -11.90
C PHE A 178 13.90 12.12 -12.50
N PHE A 179 12.80 12.57 -13.09
CA PHE A 179 11.81 11.71 -13.71
C PHE A 179 12.23 11.30 -15.13
N THR A 180 12.95 12.14 -15.87
CA THR A 180 13.35 11.83 -17.26
C THR A 180 14.57 10.90 -17.38
N VAL A 181 15.36 10.71 -16.32
CA VAL A 181 16.50 9.77 -16.36
C VAL A 181 16.01 8.33 -16.42
N LYS A 182 16.26 7.66 -17.55
CA LYS A 182 16.04 6.22 -17.70
C LYS A 182 17.03 5.45 -16.84
N VAL A 183 16.50 4.53 -16.04
CA VAL A 183 17.30 3.60 -15.27
C VAL A 183 17.55 2.37 -16.16
N ARG A 184 18.81 2.08 -16.49
CA ARG A 184 19.18 0.87 -17.23
C ARG A 184 19.37 -0.28 -16.25
N HIS A 185 18.54 -1.30 -16.37
CA HIS A 185 18.71 -2.57 -15.65
C HIS A 185 19.79 -3.40 -16.35
N GLU A 186 21.01 -3.41 -15.82
CA GLU A 186 22.06 -4.31 -16.30
C GLU A 186 21.86 -5.73 -15.71
N ASN A 187 21.35 -5.85 -14.48
CA ASN A 187 21.03 -7.14 -13.84
C ASN A 187 19.77 -7.04 -12.95
N ARG A 188 18.77 -7.87 -13.23
CA ARG A 188 17.40 -7.79 -12.65
C ARG A 188 17.30 -8.38 -11.23
N TRP A 189 18.19 -8.00 -10.32
CA TRP A 189 18.21 -8.48 -8.93
C TRP A 189 17.76 -7.41 -7.92
N PRO A 190 17.14 -7.82 -6.79
CA PRO A 190 16.62 -6.96 -5.73
C PRO A 190 17.63 -5.99 -5.08
N ASP A 191 18.93 -6.27 -5.19
CA ASP A 191 20.02 -5.44 -4.67
C ASP A 191 20.58 -4.44 -5.71
N ASP A 192 19.95 -4.35 -6.90
CA ASP A 192 20.32 -3.37 -7.92
C ASP A 192 19.83 -1.97 -7.52
N GLU A 193 20.75 -1.02 -7.46
CA GLU A 193 20.48 0.38 -7.13
C GLU A 193 19.52 1.05 -8.10
N ALA A 194 19.57 0.61 -9.36
CA ALA A 194 18.60 0.95 -10.38
C ALA A 194 17.17 0.67 -9.90
N ALA A 195 16.93 -0.52 -9.35
CA ALA A 195 15.62 -0.94 -8.87
C ALA A 195 15.16 -0.11 -7.66
N LEU A 196 16.07 0.24 -6.73
CA LEU A 196 15.73 1.12 -5.60
C LEU A 196 15.36 2.54 -6.05
N LEU A 197 16.12 3.10 -6.99
CA LEU A 197 15.86 4.43 -7.52
C LEU A 197 14.52 4.48 -8.26
N GLU A 198 14.20 3.43 -9.02
CA GLU A 198 12.90 3.26 -9.67
C GLU A 198 11.76 3.12 -8.65
N GLN A 199 11.93 2.29 -7.61
CA GLN A 199 10.96 2.19 -6.52
C GLN A 199 10.73 3.52 -5.82
N TRP A 200 11.79 4.32 -5.63
CA TRP A 200 11.68 5.65 -5.04
C TRP A 200 10.92 6.61 -5.96
N LYS A 201 11.18 6.60 -7.28
CA LYS A 201 10.42 7.37 -8.27
C LYS A 201 8.93 6.99 -8.26
N VAL A 202 8.62 5.70 -8.31
CA VAL A 202 7.24 5.19 -8.21
C VAL A 202 6.61 5.59 -6.88
N GLY A 203 7.36 5.51 -5.77
CA GLY A 203 6.92 5.95 -4.45
C GLY A 203 6.54 7.43 -4.39
N ILE A 204 7.30 8.30 -5.05
CA ILE A 204 6.94 9.73 -5.18
C ILE A 204 5.63 9.91 -5.94
N VAL A 205 5.46 9.21 -7.07
CA VAL A 205 4.21 9.25 -7.86
C VAL A 205 3.02 8.77 -7.02
N LYS A 206 3.16 7.65 -6.31
CA LYS A 206 2.14 7.15 -5.38
C LYS A 206 1.80 8.21 -4.32
N ALA A 207 2.80 8.86 -3.72
CA ALA A 207 2.56 9.87 -2.68
C ALA A 207 1.81 11.09 -3.22
N LEU A 208 2.10 11.53 -4.45
CA LEU A 208 1.37 12.59 -5.14
C LEU A 208 -0.10 12.22 -5.36
N LEU A 209 -0.38 11.01 -5.85
CA LEU A 209 -1.75 10.49 -6.05
C LEU A 209 -2.51 10.41 -4.72
N LEU A 210 -1.87 9.87 -3.68
CA LEU A 210 -2.43 9.72 -2.33
C LEU A 210 -2.80 11.06 -1.70
N CYS A 211 -2.02 12.12 -1.96
CA CYS A 211 -2.26 13.47 -1.45
C CYS A 211 -3.14 14.33 -2.38
N GLY A 212 -3.35 13.91 -3.62
CA GLY A 212 -4.15 14.65 -4.61
C GLY A 212 -3.41 15.79 -5.30
N GLU A 213 -2.09 15.73 -5.36
CA GLU A 213 -1.24 16.73 -6.00
C GLU A 213 -1.21 16.52 -7.53
N MET A 214 -2.37 16.68 -8.17
CA MET A 214 -2.58 16.30 -9.58
C MET A 214 -1.83 17.18 -10.57
N ASP A 215 -1.56 18.46 -10.27
CA ASP A 215 -0.74 19.31 -11.13
C ASP A 215 0.67 18.74 -11.32
N ALA A 216 1.30 18.28 -10.25
CA ALA A 216 2.63 17.66 -10.33
C ALA A 216 2.59 16.34 -11.10
N VAL A 217 1.54 15.53 -10.92
CA VAL A 217 1.33 14.28 -11.68
C VAL A 217 1.19 14.58 -13.17
N LEU A 218 0.30 15.49 -13.56
CA LEU A 218 0.05 15.80 -14.96
C LEU A 218 1.24 16.48 -15.64
N ARG A 219 1.99 17.31 -14.91
CA ARG A 219 3.26 17.84 -15.41
C ARG A 219 4.34 16.77 -15.61
N ALA A 220 4.37 15.75 -14.74
CA ALA A 220 5.26 14.61 -14.93
C ALA A 220 4.84 13.76 -16.15
N CYS A 221 3.53 13.57 -16.37
CA CYS A 221 2.99 12.91 -17.57
C CYS A 221 3.34 13.68 -18.87
N ALA A 222 3.31 15.01 -18.83
CA ALA A 222 3.60 15.86 -19.99
C ALA A 222 5.09 15.93 -20.36
N ALA A 223 6.01 15.41 -19.54
CA ALA A 223 7.43 15.48 -19.85
C ALA A 223 7.76 14.62 -21.11
N ASP A 224 8.06 15.31 -22.21
CA ASP A 224 8.27 14.78 -23.59
C ASP A 224 9.43 13.77 -23.73
N GLN A 225 10.24 13.63 -22.66
CA GLN A 225 11.33 12.65 -22.54
C GLN A 225 11.29 11.91 -21.18
N GLY A 226 10.13 11.95 -20.51
CA GLY A 226 9.83 11.40 -19.18
C GLY A 226 9.54 9.89 -19.18
N PRO A 227 9.54 9.23 -18.01
CA PRO A 227 9.84 7.81 -17.88
C PRO A 227 8.67 6.92 -18.33
N ASP A 228 8.91 5.62 -18.23
CA ASP A 228 7.99 4.49 -18.14
C ASP A 228 6.82 4.68 -17.15
N LEU A 229 6.28 5.89 -16.90
CA LEU A 229 5.11 6.08 -16.04
C LEU A 229 3.96 5.16 -16.46
N ALA A 230 3.79 4.90 -17.75
CA ALA A 230 2.83 3.90 -18.22
C ALA A 230 3.22 2.48 -17.76
N ASP A 231 4.45 2.05 -18.03
CA ASP A 231 4.99 0.73 -17.65
C ASP A 231 5.08 0.55 -16.13
N TRP A 232 5.15 1.65 -15.38
CA TRP A 232 5.14 1.70 -13.93
C TRP A 232 3.77 1.41 -13.33
N LYS A 233 2.71 1.30 -14.15
CA LYS A 233 1.40 0.87 -13.67
C LYS A 233 1.53 -0.49 -13.00
N GLU A 234 2.16 -1.43 -13.69
CA GLU A 234 2.27 -2.84 -13.33
C GLU A 234 3.75 -3.22 -13.15
N THR A 235 4.53 -2.45 -12.40
CA THR A 235 5.89 -2.89 -12.05
C THR A 235 5.82 -4.02 -11.04
N TRP A 236 6.43 -5.15 -11.38
CA TRP A 236 6.54 -6.32 -10.51
C TRP A 236 7.92 -6.39 -9.88
N TYR A 237 7.97 -6.63 -8.57
CA TYR A 237 9.22 -7.00 -7.92
C TYR A 237 9.42 -8.51 -8.05
N ARG A 238 10.18 -8.93 -9.07
CA ARG A 238 10.32 -10.34 -9.48
C ARG A 238 10.82 -11.28 -8.38
N ALA A 239 11.51 -10.76 -7.36
CA ALA A 239 11.97 -11.57 -6.22
C ALA A 239 10.81 -12.02 -5.30
N MET A 240 9.69 -11.29 -5.30
CA MET A 240 8.54 -11.53 -4.39
C MET A 240 7.19 -11.67 -5.11
N ASP A 241 7.15 -11.47 -6.44
CA ASP A 241 5.92 -11.56 -7.26
C ASP A 241 4.81 -10.56 -6.83
N ASP A 242 5.23 -9.41 -6.29
CA ASP A 242 4.34 -8.35 -5.81
C ASP A 242 4.27 -7.16 -6.78
N GLU A 243 3.05 -6.65 -6.99
CA GLU A 243 2.79 -5.44 -7.78
C GLU A 243 3.17 -4.18 -6.95
N VAL A 244 4.31 -3.60 -7.30
CA VAL A 244 4.86 -2.39 -6.65
C VAL A 244 4.60 -1.11 -7.47
N GLY A 245 4.03 -1.26 -8.66
CA GLY A 245 3.64 -0.16 -9.54
C GLY A 245 2.58 0.76 -8.95
N TRP A 246 2.34 1.92 -9.58
CA TRP A 246 1.32 2.86 -9.11
C TRP A 246 -0.10 2.33 -9.26
N GLY A 247 -0.32 1.26 -10.04
CA GLY A 247 -1.61 0.57 -10.15
C GLY A 247 -2.15 0.12 -8.79
N SER A 248 -1.27 -0.27 -7.87
CA SER A 248 -1.66 -0.69 -6.51
C SER A 248 -2.45 0.39 -5.75
N VAL A 249 -2.25 1.68 -6.06
CA VAL A 249 -2.99 2.79 -5.42
C VAL A 249 -4.49 2.67 -5.67
N PHE A 250 -4.90 2.45 -6.93
CA PHE A 250 -6.31 2.33 -7.25
C PHE A 250 -6.84 0.92 -6.93
N SER A 251 -6.03 -0.12 -7.09
CA SER A 251 -6.45 -1.51 -6.84
C SER A 251 -6.82 -1.73 -5.37
N LEU A 252 -5.96 -1.29 -4.42
CA LEU A 252 -6.25 -1.40 -2.99
C LEU A 252 -7.43 -0.52 -2.57
N ALA A 253 -7.54 0.68 -3.14
CA ALA A 253 -8.65 1.59 -2.89
C ALA A 253 -9.99 1.02 -3.38
N LEU A 254 -10.02 0.44 -4.58
CA LEU A 254 -11.19 -0.18 -5.19
C LEU A 254 -11.63 -1.42 -4.39
N ASP A 255 -10.69 -2.22 -3.91
CA ASP A 255 -10.97 -3.40 -3.07
C ASP A 255 -11.65 -3.01 -1.76
N ALA A 256 -11.03 -2.09 -1.00
CA ALA A 256 -11.62 -1.55 0.22
C ALA A 256 -12.99 -0.92 -0.03
N TYR A 257 -13.12 -0.17 -1.12
CA TYR A 257 -14.36 0.50 -1.50
C TYR A 257 -15.49 -0.49 -1.80
N LEU A 258 -15.25 -1.48 -2.66
CA LEU A 258 -16.25 -2.49 -3.04
C LEU A 258 -16.65 -3.32 -1.81
N THR A 259 -15.68 -3.79 -1.02
CA THR A 259 -15.94 -4.62 0.15
C THR A 259 -16.80 -3.93 1.19
N LEU A 260 -16.48 -2.68 1.56
CA LEU A 260 -17.26 -1.95 2.56
C LEU A 260 -18.65 -1.60 2.05
N ASN A 261 -18.80 -1.24 0.77
CA ASN A 261 -20.11 -0.99 0.18
C ASN A 261 -20.95 -2.27 0.12
N ILE A 262 -20.39 -3.39 -0.35
CA ILE A 262 -21.08 -4.69 -0.42
C ILE A 262 -21.54 -5.13 0.98
N ALA A 263 -20.67 -5.08 1.98
CA ALA A 263 -21.03 -5.42 3.36
C ALA A 263 -22.17 -4.52 3.88
N HIS A 264 -22.14 -3.22 3.55
CA HIS A 264 -23.18 -2.29 3.94
C HIS A 264 -24.57 -2.62 3.37
N LEU A 265 -24.66 -3.28 2.20
CA LEU A 265 -25.92 -3.67 1.55
C LEU A 265 -26.71 -4.74 2.33
N PHE A 266 -26.10 -5.35 3.34
CA PHE A 266 -26.74 -6.40 4.15
C PHE A 266 -26.80 -6.00 5.63
N PRO A 267 -27.76 -5.15 6.05
CA PRO A 267 -27.90 -4.69 7.44
C PRO A 267 -27.91 -5.80 8.48
N SER A 268 -28.48 -6.97 8.17
CA SER A 268 -28.48 -8.14 9.06
C SER A 268 -27.09 -8.64 9.44
N THR A 269 -26.03 -8.18 8.77
CA THR A 269 -24.64 -8.55 9.03
C THR A 269 -23.86 -7.54 9.87
N TRP A 270 -24.34 -6.31 10.02
CA TRP A 270 -23.59 -5.23 10.69
C TRP A 270 -24.42 -4.37 11.64
N ASP A 271 -25.74 -4.32 11.46
CA ASP A 271 -26.67 -3.55 12.29
C ASP A 271 -27.36 -4.45 13.33
N PRO A 272 -27.15 -4.23 14.65
CA PRO A 272 -27.86 -4.95 15.71
C PRO A 272 -29.38 -4.87 15.58
N ALA A 273 -29.94 -3.74 15.12
CA ALA A 273 -31.39 -3.59 14.96
C ALA A 273 -31.96 -4.45 13.82
N SER A 274 -31.11 -4.87 12.88
CA SER A 274 -31.46 -5.73 11.74
C SER A 274 -31.23 -7.22 12.02
N GLY A 275 -30.98 -7.60 13.27
CA GLY A 275 -30.81 -9.01 13.67
C GLY A 275 -29.38 -9.54 13.61
N ARG A 276 -28.36 -8.66 13.55
CA ARG A 276 -26.95 -9.07 13.62
C ARG A 276 -26.68 -9.85 14.90
N THR A 277 -26.00 -10.99 14.76
CA THR A 277 -25.41 -11.75 15.88
C THR A 277 -23.89 -11.79 15.72
N PRO A 278 -23.11 -12.07 16.79
CA PRO A 278 -21.66 -12.23 16.67
C PRO A 278 -21.22 -13.29 15.66
N ALA A 279 -22.03 -14.35 15.47
CA ALA A 279 -21.78 -15.39 14.49
C ALA A 279 -22.08 -14.95 13.04
N HIS A 280 -23.04 -14.02 12.87
CA HIS A 280 -23.47 -13.49 11.57
C HIS A 280 -22.94 -12.07 11.35
N ASP A 281 -21.69 -11.84 11.73
CA ASP A 281 -21.03 -10.55 11.59
C ASP A 281 -20.28 -10.49 10.25
N TYR A 282 -20.48 -9.40 9.49
CA TYR A 282 -19.78 -9.20 8.22
C TYR A 282 -18.25 -9.31 8.34
N ARG A 283 -17.68 -8.99 9.52
CA ARG A 283 -16.24 -9.07 9.78
C ARG A 283 -15.71 -10.50 9.86
N ASN A 284 -16.61 -11.48 9.97
CA ASN A 284 -16.29 -12.91 9.91
C ASN A 284 -16.27 -13.43 8.47
N THR A 285 -16.61 -12.58 7.48
CA THR A 285 -16.64 -13.00 6.08
C THR A 285 -15.24 -12.99 5.46
N GLN A 286 -14.99 -13.94 4.55
CA GLN A 286 -13.75 -13.96 3.76
C GLN A 286 -13.59 -12.68 2.92
N LEU A 287 -14.68 -12.10 2.42
CA LEU A 287 -14.68 -10.81 1.75
C LEU A 287 -14.04 -9.72 2.63
N TYR A 288 -14.48 -9.57 3.87
CA TYR A 288 -13.92 -8.54 4.77
C TYR A 288 -12.48 -8.86 5.20
N GLN A 289 -12.24 -10.09 5.66
CA GLN A 289 -10.93 -10.48 6.18
C GLN A 289 -9.85 -10.46 5.09
N GLY A 290 -10.17 -10.94 3.90
CA GLY A 290 -9.29 -10.90 2.74
C GLY A 290 -8.97 -9.48 2.29
N THR A 291 -9.96 -8.59 2.25
CA THR A 291 -9.72 -7.17 1.94
C THR A 291 -8.82 -6.53 2.99
N VAL A 292 -9.13 -6.65 4.29
CA VAL A 292 -8.29 -6.04 5.33
C VAL A 292 -6.86 -6.56 5.25
N TYR A 293 -6.66 -7.87 5.03
CA TYR A 293 -5.35 -8.44 4.82
C TYR A 293 -4.64 -7.80 3.63
N ASP A 294 -5.23 -7.80 2.44
CA ASP A 294 -4.55 -7.35 1.22
C ASP A 294 -4.30 -5.84 1.20
N VAL A 295 -5.23 -5.01 1.70
CA VAL A 295 -5.08 -3.54 1.66
C VAL A 295 -4.21 -2.98 2.78
N THR A 296 -3.90 -3.80 3.79
CA THR A 296 -3.05 -3.39 4.91
C THR A 296 -1.75 -4.19 5.03
N SER A 297 -1.61 -5.29 4.29
CA SER A 297 -0.36 -6.02 4.20
C SER A 297 0.72 -5.10 3.65
N ASN A 298 1.92 -5.24 4.20
CA ASN A 298 3.13 -4.55 3.77
C ASN A 298 4.14 -5.61 3.34
N ILE A 299 3.76 -6.44 2.36
CA ILE A 299 4.48 -7.68 2.01
C ILE A 299 5.92 -7.35 1.61
N CYS A 300 6.11 -6.35 0.74
CA CYS A 300 7.44 -5.83 0.37
C CYS A 300 7.93 -4.69 1.26
N GLY A 301 7.12 -4.21 2.21
CA GLY A 301 7.51 -3.13 3.09
C GLY A 301 7.56 -1.73 2.45
N THR A 302 7.67 -1.67 1.13
CA THR A 302 7.81 -0.46 0.30
C THR A 302 6.48 0.08 -0.22
N ASP A 303 5.36 -0.62 -0.01
CA ASP A 303 4.08 -0.17 -0.57
C ASP A 303 3.35 0.83 0.33
N ILE A 304 3.53 2.10 -0.02
CA ILE A 304 2.83 3.23 0.61
C ILE A 304 1.35 3.32 0.24
N ALA A 305 0.90 2.62 -0.80
CA ALA A 305 -0.52 2.59 -1.18
C ALA A 305 -1.40 2.04 -0.03
N GLY A 306 -0.86 1.14 0.79
CA GLY A 306 -1.54 0.59 1.98
C GLY A 306 -1.70 1.57 3.16
N LEU A 307 -0.96 2.70 3.20
CA LEU A 307 -0.92 3.58 4.39
C LEU A 307 -2.27 4.19 4.78
N PRO A 308 -3.09 4.75 3.86
CA PRO A 308 -4.40 5.28 4.22
C PRO A 308 -5.32 4.19 4.75
N HIS A 309 -5.24 2.99 4.18
CA HIS A 309 -6.05 1.84 4.59
C HIS A 309 -5.67 1.36 5.99
N ARG A 310 -4.35 1.20 6.25
CA ARG A 310 -3.80 0.91 7.59
C ARG A 310 -4.30 1.90 8.63
N ARG A 311 -4.23 3.20 8.32
CA ARG A 311 -4.73 4.26 9.21
C ARG A 311 -6.24 4.16 9.46
N PHE A 312 -7.03 3.89 8.43
CA PHE A 312 -8.47 3.73 8.57
C PHE A 312 -8.86 2.51 9.42
N PHE A 313 -8.24 1.36 9.17
CA PHE A 313 -8.47 0.12 9.90
C PHE A 313 -7.76 0.06 11.27
N GLY A 314 -6.95 1.07 11.60
CA GLY A 314 -6.20 1.13 12.85
C GLY A 314 -5.10 0.07 12.98
N ILE A 315 -4.48 -0.32 11.86
CA ILE A 315 -3.40 -1.31 11.78
C ILE A 315 -2.08 -0.56 11.62
N ALA A 316 -1.05 -0.86 12.43
CA ALA A 316 0.23 -0.15 12.33
C ALA A 316 1.12 -0.74 11.22
N ALA A 317 1.93 0.12 10.58
CA ALA A 317 2.74 -0.25 9.40
C ALA A 317 3.79 -1.34 9.63
N HIS A 318 4.25 -1.53 10.88
CA HIS A 318 5.24 -2.55 11.25
C HIS A 318 4.62 -3.85 11.73
N GLU A 319 3.30 -3.87 11.91
CA GLU A 319 2.63 -5.05 12.44
C GLU A 319 2.61 -6.17 11.38
N SER A 320 2.64 -5.87 10.08
CA SER A 320 2.51 -6.87 9.00
C SER A 320 3.78 -7.63 8.60
N LEU A 321 4.82 -7.66 9.43
CA LEU A 321 6.05 -8.36 9.08
C LEU A 321 5.87 -9.86 9.24
N TRP A 322 5.52 -10.53 8.13
CA TRP A 322 5.85 -11.94 7.79
C TRP A 322 5.56 -13.03 8.83
N SER A 323 4.74 -12.79 9.84
CA SER A 323 4.31 -13.87 10.72
C SER A 323 3.26 -14.72 10.00
N PRO A 324 3.43 -16.05 9.89
CA PRO A 324 2.37 -16.97 9.47
C PRO A 324 1.10 -16.82 10.32
N ASP A 325 1.24 -16.25 11.52
CA ASP A 325 0.16 -15.94 12.46
C ASP A 325 -0.42 -14.53 12.30
N TRP A 326 0.01 -13.74 11.30
CA TRP A 326 -0.44 -12.36 11.07
C TRP A 326 -1.97 -12.18 11.00
N PRO A 327 -2.73 -13.00 10.25
CA PRO A 327 -4.18 -12.94 10.30
C PRO A 327 -4.69 -13.28 11.71
N ARG A 328 -4.09 -14.27 12.38
CA ARG A 328 -4.52 -14.72 13.70
C ARG A 328 -4.36 -13.65 14.77
N GLU A 329 -3.20 -13.04 14.87
CA GLU A 329 -2.91 -12.04 15.91
C GLU A 329 -3.71 -10.74 15.72
N VAL A 330 -3.78 -10.20 14.50
CA VAL A 330 -4.52 -8.96 14.24
C VAL A 330 -6.02 -9.17 14.43
N PHE A 331 -6.58 -10.23 13.83
CA PHE A 331 -8.00 -10.51 14.01
C PHE A 331 -8.32 -10.84 15.47
N SER A 332 -7.45 -11.57 16.18
CA SER A 332 -7.59 -11.77 17.63
C SER A 332 -7.57 -10.46 18.43
N ARG A 333 -6.62 -9.55 18.16
CA ARG A 333 -6.54 -8.22 18.80
C ARG A 333 -7.76 -7.35 18.50
N GLN A 334 -8.37 -7.52 17.33
CA GLN A 334 -9.61 -6.84 16.94
C GLN A 334 -10.88 -7.55 17.47
N GLY A 335 -10.74 -8.66 18.19
CA GLY A 335 -11.85 -9.45 18.72
C GLY A 335 -12.65 -10.20 17.63
N LEU A 336 -12.01 -10.50 16.51
CA LEU A 336 -12.59 -11.19 15.36
C LEU A 336 -12.19 -12.67 15.35
N PRO A 337 -13.14 -13.60 15.11
CA PRO A 337 -12.82 -15.00 14.94
C PRO A 337 -11.97 -15.20 13.69
N THR A 338 -10.87 -15.90 13.86
CA THR A 338 -9.98 -16.28 12.78
C THR A 338 -10.68 -17.40 12.03
N ALA A 339 -11.20 -17.13 10.84
CA ALA A 339 -11.59 -18.22 9.96
C ALA A 339 -10.35 -19.11 9.79
N THR A 340 -10.49 -20.43 9.86
CA THR A 340 -9.53 -21.34 9.25
C THR A 340 -9.60 -21.04 7.76
N VAL A 341 -8.92 -19.98 7.31
CA VAL A 341 -8.79 -19.68 5.90
C VAL A 341 -8.00 -20.85 5.35
N PRO A 342 -8.60 -21.78 4.59
CA PRO A 342 -7.80 -22.68 3.81
C PRO A 342 -7.20 -21.76 2.76
N PHE A 343 -5.92 -21.40 2.89
CA PHE A 343 -5.15 -20.74 1.84
C PHE A 343 -5.52 -21.38 0.49
N PRO A 344 -6.35 -20.76 -0.37
CA PRO A 344 -6.64 -21.34 -1.66
C PRO A 344 -5.48 -20.92 -2.53
N VAL A 345 -4.61 -21.89 -2.84
CA VAL A 345 -4.04 -22.14 -4.17
C VAL A 345 -4.05 -20.91 -5.10
N PHE A 346 -3.28 -19.90 -4.74
CA PHE A 346 -2.75 -18.93 -5.68
C PHE A 346 -1.28 -18.82 -5.33
N MET A 347 -0.55 -19.78 -5.88
CA MET A 347 0.90 -19.85 -6.09
C MET A 347 1.25 -21.34 -6.20
N GLY A 348 1.30 -21.85 -7.44
CA GLY A 348 2.15 -22.99 -7.82
C GLY A 348 3.66 -22.70 -7.63
N VAL A 349 4.00 -21.74 -6.77
CA VAL A 349 5.35 -21.22 -6.51
C VAL A 349 5.89 -21.71 -5.17
N LYS A 350 5.08 -22.44 -4.39
CA LYS A 350 5.49 -23.00 -3.08
C LYS A 350 6.62 -24.04 -3.14
N SER A 351 7.11 -24.43 -4.32
CA SER A 351 8.05 -25.56 -4.44
C SER A 351 9.53 -25.21 -4.62
N ARG A 352 9.94 -23.96 -4.84
CA ARG A 352 11.38 -23.66 -5.10
C ARG A 352 12.14 -22.97 -3.98
N TYR A 353 11.50 -22.17 -3.14
CA TYR A 353 12.24 -21.35 -2.16
C TYR A 353 12.31 -21.91 -0.75
N MET A 354 11.46 -22.87 -0.35
CA MET A 354 11.65 -23.58 0.93
C MET A 354 12.80 -24.60 0.91
N ALA A 355 13.45 -24.81 -0.23
CA ALA A 355 14.58 -25.73 -0.36
C ALA A 355 15.96 -25.05 -0.16
N LEU A 356 16.03 -23.72 -0.03
CA LEU A 356 17.31 -23.00 0.08
C LEU A 356 17.66 -22.53 1.50
N ASP A 357 16.73 -22.58 2.45
CA ASP A 357 16.96 -22.18 3.86
C ASP A 357 17.21 -23.36 4.82
N GLN A 358 17.36 -24.59 4.31
CA GLN A 358 17.72 -25.76 5.14
C GLN A 358 19.22 -26.11 5.13
N GLU A 359 20.03 -25.40 4.35
CA GLU A 359 21.47 -25.65 4.28
C GLU A 359 22.27 -24.39 4.63
N HIS A 360 22.21 -23.88 5.86
CA HIS A 360 23.35 -23.20 6.50
C HIS A 360 23.15 -23.07 8.02
N GLY A 361 23.75 -24.01 8.74
CA GLY A 361 24.54 -23.80 9.97
C GLY A 361 23.96 -22.98 11.11
N GLU A 362 23.59 -23.67 12.18
CA GLU A 362 23.60 -23.15 13.55
C GLU A 362 24.92 -22.42 13.85
N VAL A 363 24.87 -21.14 14.23
CA VAL A 363 25.93 -20.51 15.03
C VAL A 363 25.34 -19.56 16.07
N GLU A 364 25.67 -19.84 17.33
CA GLU A 364 25.43 -19.05 18.53
C GLU A 364 25.92 -17.60 18.40
N ASN A 365 25.17 -16.63 18.96
CA ASN A 365 25.80 -15.58 19.77
C ASN A 365 24.78 -14.76 20.59
N ALA A 366 24.39 -15.32 21.74
CA ALA A 366 23.85 -14.56 22.84
C ALA A 366 25.02 -14.02 23.69
N LYS A 367 25.52 -12.80 23.43
CA LYS A 367 26.45 -12.14 24.39
C LYS A 367 26.61 -10.61 24.37
N ASN A 368 26.05 -9.86 23.42
CA ASN A 368 26.27 -8.39 23.38
C ASN A 368 25.04 -7.55 23.72
N ASN A 369 24.42 -7.79 24.89
CA ASN A 369 23.20 -7.07 25.32
C ASN A 369 23.40 -6.13 26.51
N LYS A 370 24.60 -5.56 26.72
CA LYS A 370 24.87 -4.66 27.86
C LYS A 370 25.17 -3.18 27.54
N ASP A 371 25.39 -2.82 26.27
CA ASP A 371 25.71 -1.42 25.91
C ASP A 371 24.53 -0.63 25.29
N ARG A 372 23.33 -1.24 25.20
CA ARG A 372 22.15 -0.62 24.58
C ARG A 372 21.35 0.36 25.46
N GLU A 373 21.72 0.55 26.74
CA GLU A 373 20.83 1.20 27.73
C GLU A 373 21.07 2.69 28.02
N LYS A 374 21.82 3.43 27.19
CA LYS A 374 21.96 4.89 27.41
C LYS A 374 21.80 5.72 26.14
N ARG A 375 20.56 5.87 25.67
CA ARG A 375 20.09 7.08 24.95
C ARG A 375 18.64 7.38 25.33
N ILE A 376 18.48 8.33 26.24
CA ILE A 376 17.18 8.92 26.56
C ILE A 376 16.84 9.86 25.39
N LEU A 377 15.96 9.41 24.51
CA LEU A 377 15.25 10.22 23.51
C LEU A 377 13.74 10.02 23.71
N ALA A 378 12.97 11.09 23.51
CA ALA A 378 11.51 11.12 23.65
C ALA A 378 10.84 9.91 22.96
N PRO A 379 9.82 9.28 23.59
CA PRO A 379 9.40 7.95 23.20
C PRO A 379 8.65 7.95 21.86
N GLY A 380 9.29 7.38 20.84
CA GLY A 380 8.63 6.95 19.61
C GLY A 380 7.75 5.71 19.83
N LEU A 381 6.95 5.36 18.81
CA LEU A 381 6.02 4.22 18.75
C LEU A 381 6.62 2.87 19.18
N GLU A 382 7.94 2.74 19.12
CA GLU A 382 8.73 1.60 19.60
C GLU A 382 8.66 1.39 21.13
N VAL A 383 8.69 2.47 21.91
CA VAL A 383 8.60 2.41 23.37
C VAL A 383 7.21 1.96 23.81
N ILE A 384 6.18 2.38 23.08
CA ILE A 384 4.78 2.01 23.32
C ILE A 384 4.61 0.49 23.22
N ASN A 385 5.20 -0.11 22.19
CA ASN A 385 5.14 -1.55 21.94
C ASN A 385 5.98 -2.36 22.94
N ILE A 386 7.18 -1.88 23.29
CA ILE A 386 8.04 -2.54 24.27
C ILE A 386 7.38 -2.53 25.64
N VAL A 387 6.88 -1.37 26.09
CA VAL A 387 6.17 -1.22 27.36
C VAL A 387 4.89 -2.06 27.38
N GLY A 388 4.12 -2.06 26.29
CA GLY A 388 2.92 -2.88 26.16
C GLY A 388 3.20 -4.39 26.30
N ARG A 389 4.23 -4.91 25.62
CA ARG A 389 4.65 -6.32 25.75
C ARG A 389 5.17 -6.65 27.14
N MET A 390 5.93 -5.74 27.76
CA MET A 390 6.43 -5.94 29.12
C MET A 390 5.28 -6.03 30.12
N LEU A 391 4.29 -5.12 30.07
CA LEU A 391 3.14 -5.14 30.97
C LEU A 391 2.25 -6.37 30.76
N TYR A 392 2.08 -6.81 29.50
CA TYR A 392 1.37 -8.04 29.17
C TYR A 392 2.08 -9.29 29.71
N SER A 393 3.40 -9.37 29.56
CA SER A 393 4.20 -10.48 30.12
C SER A 393 4.14 -10.58 31.64
N LYS A 394 3.72 -9.49 32.32
CA LYS A 394 3.50 -9.43 33.76
C LYS A 394 2.07 -9.77 34.18
N GLY A 395 1.23 -10.22 33.24
CA GLY A 395 -0.12 -10.72 33.52
C GLY A 395 -1.19 -9.64 33.65
N LEU A 396 -0.94 -8.42 33.17
CA LEU A 396 -1.96 -7.37 33.17
C LEU A 396 -2.99 -7.61 32.05
N PRO A 397 -4.29 -7.46 32.33
CA PRO A 397 -5.32 -7.43 31.29
C PRO A 397 -5.15 -6.20 30.38
N LEU A 398 -5.53 -6.38 29.12
CA LEU A 398 -5.27 -5.43 28.03
C LEU A 398 -5.89 -4.04 28.29
N GLU A 399 -7.00 -4.01 29.00
CA GLU A 399 -7.70 -2.79 29.41
C GLU A 399 -6.83 -1.94 30.36
N LEU A 400 -6.13 -2.58 31.30
CA LEU A 400 -5.24 -1.89 32.24
C LEU A 400 -3.93 -1.47 31.56
N ILE A 401 -3.40 -2.29 30.64
CA ILE A 401 -2.23 -1.91 29.83
C ILE A 401 -2.53 -0.66 29.01
N ARG A 402 -3.71 -0.60 28.38
CA ARG A 402 -4.17 0.58 27.62
C ARG A 402 -4.32 1.80 28.51
N MET A 403 -4.90 1.66 29.71
CA MET A 403 -4.98 2.77 30.67
C MET A 403 -3.60 3.27 31.09
N VAL A 404 -2.63 2.38 31.30
CA VAL A 404 -1.24 2.74 31.64
C VAL A 404 -0.55 3.46 30.48
N LEU A 405 -0.74 3.01 29.24
CA LEU A 405 -0.18 3.68 28.05
C LEU A 405 -0.83 5.06 27.80
N VAL A 406 -2.13 5.21 28.08
CA VAL A 406 -2.84 6.49 28.04
C VAL A 406 -2.33 7.44 29.14
N TYR A 407 -2.14 6.93 30.36
CA TYR A 407 -1.63 7.72 31.48
C TYR A 407 -0.17 8.16 31.27
N ALA A 408 0.59 7.41 30.47
CA ALA A 408 1.97 7.70 30.10
C ALA A 408 2.11 8.61 28.85
N ASP A 409 0.99 9.12 28.30
CA ASP A 409 0.93 9.93 27.07
C ASP A 409 1.54 9.25 25.83
N LEU A 410 1.43 7.91 25.78
CA LEU A 410 1.99 7.01 24.79
C LEU A 410 0.96 6.54 23.74
N GLU A 411 0.00 7.38 23.31
CA GLU A 411 -0.88 7.01 22.19
C GLU A 411 -0.26 7.33 20.83
N PRO A 412 -0.45 6.46 19.80
CA PRO A 412 -0.39 6.91 18.42
C PRO A 412 -1.52 7.92 18.23
N ARG A 413 -1.20 9.22 18.24
CA ARG A 413 -2.12 10.29 17.83
C ARG A 413 -2.65 9.95 16.42
N GLY A 414 -3.87 9.43 16.29
CA GLY A 414 -4.44 9.21 14.95
C GLY A 414 -5.49 8.12 14.73
N ARG A 415 -6.19 7.60 15.75
CA ARG A 415 -7.35 6.73 15.48
C ARG A 415 -8.47 7.55 14.84
N LEU A 416 -8.77 7.29 13.56
CA LEU A 416 -9.86 7.95 12.84
C LEU A 416 -11.24 7.46 13.32
N LEU A 417 -11.38 6.17 13.66
CA LEU A 417 -12.67 5.57 14.02
C LEU A 417 -12.91 5.58 15.54
N SER A 418 -14.08 6.07 15.94
CA SER A 418 -14.58 5.98 17.33
C SER A 418 -14.75 4.54 17.80
N MET A 419 -15.09 3.62 16.89
CA MET A 419 -15.10 2.17 17.11
C MET A 419 -14.10 1.47 16.18
N PRO A 420 -12.82 1.32 16.58
CA PRO A 420 -11.73 0.92 15.69
C PRO A 420 -11.93 -0.43 14.98
N THR A 421 -12.65 -1.36 15.60
CA THR A 421 -12.81 -2.73 15.09
C THR A 421 -14.09 -2.93 14.28
N ASN A 422 -14.89 -1.88 14.07
CA ASN A 422 -16.17 -1.97 13.36
C ASN A 422 -16.40 -0.76 12.45
N PRO A 423 -15.82 -0.75 11.23
CA PRO A 423 -16.03 0.32 10.25
C PRO A 423 -17.50 0.67 9.98
N LEU A 424 -18.41 -0.30 10.01
CA LEU A 424 -19.84 -0.09 9.75
C LEU A 424 -20.64 0.33 10.99
N HIS A 425 -19.99 0.58 12.13
CA HIS A 425 -20.65 1.08 13.33
C HIS A 425 -21.31 2.44 13.08
N LYS A 426 -22.46 2.69 13.70
CA LYS A 426 -23.21 3.95 13.55
C LYS A 426 -22.38 5.20 13.89
N ASP A 427 -21.50 5.10 14.89
CA ASP A 427 -20.66 6.22 15.34
C ASP A 427 -19.48 6.49 14.39
N ASN A 428 -19.18 5.54 13.49
CA ASN A 428 -18.13 5.67 12.48
C ASN A 428 -18.66 6.22 11.15
N ARG A 429 -19.96 6.53 11.02
CA ARG A 429 -20.59 6.90 9.74
C ARG A 429 -19.90 8.06 9.02
N VAL A 430 -19.51 9.10 9.76
CA VAL A 430 -18.84 10.28 9.20
C VAL A 430 -17.48 9.90 8.62
N GLU A 431 -16.68 9.17 9.39
CA GLU A 431 -15.33 8.76 9.00
C GLU A 431 -15.33 7.70 7.90
N LEU A 432 -16.27 6.75 7.95
CA LEU A 432 -16.53 5.82 6.85
C LEU A 432 -16.90 6.56 5.56
N SER A 433 -17.77 7.58 5.63
CA SER A 433 -18.14 8.35 4.44
C SER A 433 -16.95 9.11 3.86
N LYS A 434 -16.12 9.72 4.71
CA LYS A 434 -14.88 10.39 4.28
C LYS A 434 -13.93 9.39 3.61
N TYR A 435 -13.75 8.23 4.21
CA TYR A 435 -12.86 7.19 3.69
C TYR A 435 -13.35 6.61 2.35
N LEU A 436 -14.65 6.31 2.21
CA LEU A 436 -15.20 5.85 0.92
C LEU A 436 -15.09 6.92 -0.17
N GLY A 437 -15.30 8.19 0.20
CA GLY A 437 -15.06 9.32 -0.70
C GLY A 437 -13.59 9.44 -1.10
N TYR A 438 -12.67 9.23 -0.16
CA TYR A 438 -11.22 9.20 -0.42
C TYR A 438 -10.83 8.07 -1.37
N CYS A 439 -11.26 6.82 -1.12
CA CYS A 439 -10.99 5.70 -2.02
C CYS A 439 -11.54 5.97 -3.42
N TRP A 440 -12.76 6.53 -3.52
CA TRP A 440 -13.35 6.93 -4.81
C TRP A 440 -12.48 7.92 -5.56
N GLN A 441 -11.99 8.95 -4.87
CA GLN A 441 -11.12 9.94 -5.47
C GLN A 441 -9.78 9.36 -5.92
N LEU A 442 -9.23 8.35 -5.22
CA LEU A 442 -7.97 7.71 -5.63
C LEU A 442 -8.07 7.08 -7.02
N PHE A 443 -9.05 6.21 -7.26
CA PHE A 443 -9.17 5.58 -8.58
C PHE A 443 -9.61 6.54 -9.69
N VAL A 444 -10.36 7.60 -9.37
CA VAL A 444 -10.63 8.69 -10.32
C VAL A 444 -9.33 9.42 -10.70
N ARG A 445 -8.48 9.76 -9.74
CA ARG A 445 -7.18 10.42 -10.00
C ARG A 445 -6.22 9.54 -10.78
N CYS A 446 -6.15 8.25 -10.45
CA CYS A 446 -5.40 7.28 -11.24
C CYS A 446 -5.92 7.19 -12.67
N ASN A 447 -7.24 7.25 -12.90
CA ASN A 447 -7.80 7.30 -14.24
C ASN A 447 -7.44 8.59 -15.00
N VAL A 448 -7.47 9.74 -14.33
CA VAL A 448 -7.00 11.02 -14.90
C VAL A 448 -5.55 10.91 -15.35
N MET A 449 -4.68 10.34 -14.51
CA MET A 449 -3.28 10.09 -14.85
C MET A 449 -3.13 9.12 -16.03
N ALA A 450 -3.86 8.00 -16.03
CA ALA A 450 -3.82 7.01 -17.11
C ALA A 450 -4.21 7.65 -18.46
N LYS A 451 -5.29 8.43 -18.51
CA LYS A 451 -5.71 9.15 -19.72
C LYS A 451 -4.65 10.16 -20.18
N ALA A 452 -3.99 10.85 -19.24
CA ALA A 452 -2.91 11.77 -19.56
C ALA A 452 -1.66 11.07 -20.15
N LEU A 453 -1.48 9.79 -19.82
CA LEU A 453 -0.45 8.92 -20.40
C LEU A 453 -0.90 8.22 -21.70
N GLY A 454 -2.11 8.52 -22.21
CA GLY A 454 -2.68 7.83 -23.37
C GLY A 454 -3.10 6.39 -23.10
N MET A 455 -3.26 6.01 -21.84
CA MET A 455 -3.70 4.68 -21.41
C MET A 455 -5.20 4.64 -21.14
N ASP A 456 -5.77 3.44 -21.21
CA ASP A 456 -7.12 3.16 -20.74
C ASP A 456 -7.08 2.09 -19.65
N ILE A 457 -7.71 2.36 -18.51
CA ILE A 457 -7.85 1.35 -17.45
C ILE A 457 -9.14 0.59 -17.75
N ASP A 458 -9.03 -0.72 -17.96
CA ASP A 458 -10.21 -1.58 -18.08
C ASP A 458 -10.88 -1.75 -16.71
N TRP A 459 -11.73 -0.79 -16.36
CA TRP A 459 -12.49 -0.83 -15.12
C TRP A 459 -13.42 -2.03 -15.01
N HIS A 460 -13.87 -2.62 -16.13
CA HIS A 460 -14.67 -3.84 -16.08
C HIS A 460 -13.81 -4.99 -15.55
N TYR A 461 -12.62 -5.17 -16.13
CA TYR A 461 -11.63 -6.14 -15.67
C TYR A 461 -11.25 -5.92 -14.21
N GLU A 462 -10.86 -4.71 -13.81
CA GLU A 462 -10.41 -4.40 -12.44
C GLU A 462 -11.49 -4.67 -11.38
N ILE A 463 -12.74 -4.30 -11.66
CA ILE A 463 -13.86 -4.58 -10.76
C ILE A 463 -14.13 -6.10 -10.71
N MET A 464 -14.08 -6.79 -11.85
CA MET A 464 -14.28 -8.23 -11.92
C MET A 464 -13.19 -9.00 -11.18
N THR A 465 -11.92 -8.61 -11.29
CA THR A 465 -10.80 -9.18 -10.53
C THR A 465 -11.11 -9.16 -9.04
N ILE A 466 -11.58 -8.02 -8.50
CA ILE A 466 -11.93 -7.92 -7.08
C ILE A 466 -13.18 -8.77 -6.74
N LEU A 467 -14.25 -8.69 -7.54
CA LEU A 467 -15.47 -9.45 -7.25
C LEU A 467 -15.22 -10.96 -7.27
N THR A 468 -14.42 -11.46 -8.22
CA THR A 468 -14.06 -12.88 -8.32
C THR A 468 -13.14 -13.32 -7.18
N LYS A 469 -12.23 -12.44 -6.72
CA LYS A 469 -11.37 -12.66 -5.55
C LYS A 469 -12.13 -12.66 -4.23
N ARG A 470 -13.16 -11.82 -4.08
CA ARG A 470 -13.86 -11.59 -2.80
C ARG A 470 -15.15 -12.37 -2.62
N LEU A 471 -15.89 -12.65 -3.69
CA LEU A 471 -17.18 -13.34 -3.60
C LEU A 471 -17.01 -14.86 -3.63
N GLY A 472 -17.80 -15.54 -2.81
CA GLY A 472 -17.82 -16.98 -2.76
C GLY A 472 -18.56 -17.60 -3.96
N THR A 473 -18.07 -18.76 -4.41
CA THR A 473 -18.76 -19.61 -5.38
C THR A 473 -19.50 -20.73 -4.65
N ALA A 474 -20.82 -20.86 -4.89
CA ALA A 474 -21.61 -21.90 -4.23
C ALA A 474 -21.38 -23.25 -4.93
N GLY A 475 -20.59 -24.13 -4.30
CA GLY A 475 -20.21 -25.44 -4.86
C GLY A 475 -19.10 -25.33 -5.92
N ARG A 476 -18.95 -26.35 -6.77
CA ARG A 476 -17.99 -26.32 -7.91
C ARG A 476 -18.46 -25.44 -9.09
N ARG A 477 -19.46 -24.58 -8.89
CA ARG A 477 -20.01 -23.74 -9.95
C ARG A 477 -19.15 -22.49 -10.10
N ARG A 478 -18.41 -22.45 -11.20
CA ARG A 478 -17.75 -21.24 -11.67
C ARG A 478 -18.83 -20.30 -12.25
N TRP A 479 -18.71 -18.99 -12.01
CA TRP A 479 -19.66 -17.97 -12.51
C TRP A 479 -18.98 -16.96 -13.44
N TRP A 480 -17.70 -17.18 -13.73
CA TRP A 480 -16.89 -16.33 -14.59
C TRP A 480 -15.88 -17.19 -15.34
N GLU A 481 -15.47 -16.80 -16.52
CA GLU A 481 -14.32 -17.34 -17.23
C GLU A 481 -13.31 -16.23 -17.48
N HIS A 482 -12.03 -16.59 -17.43
CA HIS A 482 -10.95 -15.71 -17.80
C HIS A 482 -10.56 -16.08 -19.21
N GLU A 483 -10.81 -15.16 -20.14
CA GLU A 483 -10.46 -15.30 -21.53
C GLU A 483 -9.18 -14.50 -21.78
N TYR A 484 -8.23 -15.11 -22.47
CA TYR A 484 -7.03 -14.42 -22.93
C TYR A 484 -7.06 -14.47 -24.45
N ASP A 485 -7.12 -13.29 -25.06
CA ASP A 485 -7.02 -13.15 -26.49
C ASP A 485 -5.53 -13.15 -26.88
N GLU A 486 -5.10 -14.22 -27.53
CA GLU A 486 -3.71 -14.39 -27.97
C GLU A 486 -3.30 -13.39 -29.05
N GLU A 487 -4.25 -12.86 -29.83
CA GLU A 487 -3.97 -11.90 -30.92
C GLU A 487 -3.76 -10.49 -30.39
N THR A 488 -4.56 -10.07 -29.40
CA THR A 488 -4.45 -8.74 -28.79
C THR A 488 -3.60 -8.72 -27.53
N GLY A 489 -3.31 -9.89 -26.95
CA GLY A 489 -2.65 -10.02 -25.65
C GLY A 489 -3.53 -9.56 -24.47
N GLN A 490 -4.83 -9.36 -24.69
CA GLN A 490 -5.73 -8.83 -23.67
C GLN A 490 -6.40 -9.94 -22.87
N ALA A 491 -6.42 -9.77 -21.54
CA ALA A 491 -7.17 -10.60 -20.62
C ALA A 491 -8.54 -9.97 -20.35
N SER A 492 -9.59 -10.78 -20.31
CA SER A 492 -10.94 -10.32 -19.98
C SER A 492 -11.71 -11.34 -19.12
N TYR A 493 -12.76 -10.86 -18.45
CA TYR A 493 -13.67 -11.71 -17.69
C TYR A 493 -15.03 -11.81 -18.38
N VAL A 494 -15.49 -13.04 -18.59
CA VAL A 494 -16.85 -13.33 -19.08
C VAL A 494 -17.69 -13.89 -17.94
N ILE A 495 -18.86 -13.30 -17.68
CA ILE A 495 -19.80 -13.83 -16.67
C ILE A 495 -20.65 -14.93 -17.30
N LEU A 496 -20.66 -16.11 -16.68
CA LEU A 496 -21.36 -17.32 -17.14
C LEU A 496 -22.87 -17.32 -16.87
#